data_AF-A0A660VG06-F1
#
_entry.id   AF-A0A660VG06-F1
#
_cell.length_a   1.000
_cell.length_b   1.000
_cell.length_c   1.000
_cell.angle_alpha   90.00
_cell.angle_beta   90.00
_cell.angle_gamma   90.00
#
_symmetry.space_group_name_H-M   'P 1'
#
loop_
_entity.id
_entity.type
_entity.pdbx_description
1 polymer ?
#
loop_
_entity_poly.entity_id
_entity_poly.type
_entity_poly.pdbx_seq_one_letter_code
_entity_poly.pdbx_strand_id
1 'polypeptide(L)'
;MEKGPDELRRIAVQIRIDIIKMLAQAGSGHSGGSLSVADILTTLYFHEMNIDPQNPNWEGRDYFILSKGHVCPAWYAVLARAGYFPVEELLTLRQLGTRLQGHPCKSKGLPGVEVSTGSLGQGLSIGVGIALGLKLDGKPNRVYVVNGDGELDEGNIWEAIMAAGHYKLDNLCSIVDNNNLQIDGFLPDVMNLYPLKDKYEAFNWHVVECDGHDPADIIRA
;
A
#
# COMPACT_ATOMS: atom_id res chain seq x y z
N MET A 1 -2.50 -9.53 -17.45
CA MET A 1 -3.84 -9.27 -18.03
C MET A 1 -4.59 -8.43 -17.03
N GLU A 2 -4.98 -7.23 -17.43
CA GLU A 2 -5.78 -6.30 -16.64
C GLU A 2 -7.14 -6.93 -16.31
N LYS A 3 -7.39 -7.19 -15.03
CA LYS A 3 -8.64 -7.83 -14.57
C LYS A 3 -9.76 -6.79 -14.51
N GLY A 4 -10.98 -7.18 -14.90
CA GLY A 4 -12.15 -6.30 -14.81
C GLY A 4 -12.71 -6.20 -13.38
N PRO A 5 -13.57 -5.20 -13.07
CA PRO A 5 -14.06 -4.95 -11.72
C PRO A 5 -14.68 -6.16 -11.00
N ASP A 6 -15.47 -6.98 -11.70
CA ASP A 6 -16.10 -8.16 -11.09
C ASP A 6 -15.09 -9.26 -10.72
N GLU A 7 -14.02 -9.40 -11.50
CA GLU A 7 -12.94 -10.32 -11.18
C GLU A 7 -12.11 -9.80 -10.01
N LEU A 8 -11.82 -8.49 -9.98
CA LEU A 8 -11.15 -7.85 -8.86
C LEU A 8 -11.93 -8.03 -7.56
N ARG A 9 -13.26 -7.87 -7.55
CA ARG A 9 -14.10 -8.14 -6.37
C ARG A 9 -13.94 -9.57 -5.85
N ARG A 10 -13.91 -10.56 -6.75
CA ARG A 10 -13.71 -11.98 -6.36
C ARG A 10 -12.32 -12.21 -5.77
N ILE A 11 -11.28 -11.62 -6.37
CA ILE A 11 -9.91 -11.71 -5.88
C ILE A 11 -9.80 -11.05 -4.49
N ALA A 12 -10.40 -9.87 -4.31
CA ALA A 12 -10.39 -9.16 -3.03
C ALA A 12 -11.12 -9.94 -1.92
N VAL A 13 -12.23 -10.63 -2.23
CA VAL A 13 -12.87 -11.58 -1.31
C VAL A 13 -11.91 -12.71 -0.92
N GLN A 14 -11.21 -13.29 -1.89
CA GLN A 14 -10.23 -14.35 -1.59
C GLN A 14 -9.07 -13.84 -0.72
N ILE A 15 -8.58 -12.62 -0.97
CA ILE A 15 -7.55 -11.97 -0.15
C ILE A 15 -8.04 -11.76 1.28
N ARG A 16 -9.28 -11.32 1.49
CA ARG A 16 -9.87 -11.20 2.84
C ARG A 16 -9.93 -12.54 3.58
N ILE A 17 -10.28 -13.62 2.88
CA ILE A 17 -10.24 -14.98 3.44
C ILE A 17 -8.81 -15.35 3.85
N ASP A 18 -7.83 -15.05 3.00
CA ASP A 18 -6.43 -15.37 3.28
C ASP A 18 -5.90 -14.57 4.48
N ILE A 19 -6.22 -13.28 4.59
CA ILE A 19 -5.89 -12.42 5.74
C ILE A 19 -6.39 -13.07 7.05
N ILE A 20 -7.66 -13.47 7.10
CA ILE A 20 -8.25 -14.07 8.30
C ILE A 20 -7.52 -15.37 8.67
N LYS A 21 -7.23 -16.23 7.69
CA LYS A 21 -6.49 -17.48 7.92
C LYS A 21 -5.07 -17.25 8.44
N MET A 22 -4.34 -16.31 7.84
CA MET A 22 -3.00 -15.93 8.26
C MET A 22 -2.97 -15.46 9.71
N LEU A 23 -3.88 -14.53 10.05
CA LEU A 23 -3.95 -13.95 11.39
C LEU A 23 -4.38 -14.98 12.44
N ALA A 24 -5.35 -15.85 12.11
CA ALA A 24 -5.77 -16.94 12.98
C ALA A 24 -4.62 -17.91 13.25
N GLN A 25 -3.84 -18.28 12.23
CA GLN A 25 -2.69 -19.16 12.37
C GLN A 25 -1.54 -18.51 13.16
N ALA A 26 -1.30 -17.21 12.96
CA ALA A 26 -0.23 -16.48 13.63
C ALA A 26 -0.57 -16.10 15.08
N GLY A 27 -1.85 -16.11 15.46
CA GLY A 27 -2.33 -15.66 16.77
C GLY A 27 -2.08 -14.17 17.07
N SER A 28 -1.71 -13.38 16.06
CA SER A 28 -1.40 -11.94 16.20
C SER A 28 -1.45 -11.22 14.85
N GLY A 29 -1.62 -9.90 14.88
CA GLY A 29 -1.58 -9.01 13.71
C GLY A 29 -2.77 -8.05 13.67
N HIS A 30 -2.99 -7.39 12.52
CA HIS A 30 -3.93 -6.28 12.40
C HIS A 30 -5.01 -6.60 11.36
N SER A 31 -6.19 -7.03 11.83
CA SER A 31 -7.30 -7.42 10.94
C SER A 31 -7.97 -6.22 10.27
N GLY A 32 -8.40 -5.22 11.05
CA GLY A 32 -9.19 -4.08 10.56
C GLY A 32 -8.55 -3.38 9.36
N GLY A 33 -7.35 -2.82 9.57
CA GLY A 33 -6.62 -2.13 8.50
C GLY A 33 -6.17 -3.04 7.33
N SER A 34 -6.05 -4.35 7.54
CA SER A 34 -5.77 -5.28 6.44
C SER A 34 -7.01 -5.51 5.58
N LEU A 35 -8.20 -5.54 6.18
CA LEU A 35 -9.46 -5.75 5.47
C LEU A 35 -9.93 -4.48 4.73
N SER A 36 -9.63 -3.29 5.25
CA SER A 36 -9.96 -2.01 4.60
C SER A 36 -9.22 -1.83 3.28
N VAL A 37 -7.94 -2.18 3.25
CA VAL A 37 -7.06 -1.93 2.09
C VAL A 37 -7.17 -2.99 0.98
N ALA A 38 -7.96 -4.04 1.17
CA ALA A 38 -7.94 -5.22 0.30
C ALA A 38 -8.31 -4.91 -1.16
N ASP A 39 -9.34 -4.08 -1.42
CA ASP A 39 -9.76 -3.75 -2.79
C ASP A 39 -8.74 -2.83 -3.48
N ILE A 40 -8.14 -1.89 -2.73
CA ILE A 40 -7.07 -1.00 -3.20
C ILE A 40 -5.88 -1.84 -3.68
N LEU A 41 -5.34 -2.72 -2.82
CA LEU A 41 -4.18 -3.54 -3.19
C LEU A 41 -4.51 -4.50 -4.33
N THR A 42 -5.72 -5.06 -4.35
CA THR A 42 -6.16 -5.94 -5.43
C THR A 42 -6.20 -5.18 -6.76
N THR A 43 -6.76 -3.99 -6.78
CA THR A 43 -6.86 -3.17 -7.99
C THR A 43 -5.47 -2.78 -8.49
N LEU A 44 -4.57 -2.36 -7.59
CA LEU A 44 -3.19 -2.04 -7.95
C LEU A 44 -2.47 -3.23 -8.60
N TYR A 45 -2.49 -4.41 -7.99
CA TYR A 45 -1.68 -5.55 -8.43
C TYR A 45 -2.28 -6.34 -9.61
N PHE A 46 -3.59 -6.30 -9.80
CA PHE A 46 -4.27 -7.11 -10.82
C PHE A 46 -4.86 -6.27 -11.96
N HIS A 47 -4.76 -4.94 -11.90
CA HIS A 47 -5.22 -4.03 -12.95
C HIS A 47 -4.20 -2.92 -13.27
N GLU A 48 -3.85 -2.10 -12.30
CA GLU A 48 -3.19 -0.81 -12.58
C GLU A 48 -1.68 -0.91 -12.78
N MET A 49 -0.97 -1.63 -11.91
CA MET A 49 0.49 -1.63 -11.90
C MET A 49 1.07 -2.49 -13.03
N ASN A 50 2.08 -1.94 -13.69
CA ASN A 50 2.91 -2.68 -14.64
C ASN A 50 3.97 -3.50 -13.88
N ILE A 51 3.71 -4.78 -13.62
CA ILE A 51 4.59 -5.65 -12.83
C ILE A 51 4.74 -7.04 -13.47
N ASP A 52 5.86 -7.69 -13.16
CA ASP A 52 6.11 -9.10 -13.52
C ASP A 52 6.52 -9.90 -12.27
N PRO A 53 5.61 -10.73 -11.72
CA PRO A 53 5.90 -11.60 -10.59
C PRO A 53 7.02 -12.62 -10.85
N GLN A 54 7.25 -13.01 -12.11
CA GLN A 54 8.34 -13.91 -12.50
C GLN A 54 9.67 -13.17 -12.64
N ASN A 55 9.65 -11.85 -12.77
CA ASN A 55 10.82 -10.98 -12.77
C ASN A 55 10.62 -9.80 -11.80
N PRO A 56 10.60 -10.06 -10.49
CA PRO A 56 10.23 -9.07 -9.46
C PRO A 56 11.21 -7.89 -9.37
N ASN A 57 12.40 -8.00 -9.97
CA ASN A 57 13.42 -6.94 -10.01
C ASN A 57 13.53 -6.30 -11.40
N TRP A 58 12.57 -6.53 -12.30
CA TRP A 58 12.57 -5.92 -13.63
C TRP A 58 12.61 -4.40 -13.53
N GLU A 59 13.51 -3.77 -14.29
CA GLU A 59 13.71 -2.31 -14.25
C GLU A 59 12.51 -1.52 -14.73
N GLY A 60 11.64 -2.09 -15.58
CA GLY A 60 10.45 -1.42 -16.11
C GLY A 60 9.20 -1.54 -15.24
N ARG A 61 9.30 -2.15 -14.05
CA ARG A 61 8.16 -2.36 -13.15
C ARG A 61 7.73 -1.10 -12.42
N ASP A 62 6.45 -0.97 -12.12
CA ASP A 62 6.00 0.01 -11.14
C ASP A 62 6.41 -0.39 -9.72
N TYR A 63 6.63 0.61 -8.87
CA TYR A 63 7.06 0.43 -7.49
C TYR A 63 5.86 0.57 -6.56
N PHE A 64 5.82 -0.25 -5.52
CA PHE A 64 4.79 -0.16 -4.49
C PHE A 64 5.42 -0.14 -3.09
N ILE A 65 4.87 0.72 -2.23
CA ILE A 65 5.25 0.84 -0.82
C ILE A 65 3.99 0.81 0.04
N LEU A 66 3.95 -0.10 1.00
CA LEU A 66 2.96 -0.09 2.07
C LEU A 66 3.48 0.72 3.27
N SER A 67 3.18 2.02 3.33
CA SER A 67 3.67 2.91 4.41
C SER A 67 3.07 2.50 5.77
N LYS A 68 1.76 2.21 5.79
CA LYS A 68 1.04 1.58 6.91
C LYS A 68 1.42 0.10 7.11
N GLY A 69 2.71 -0.20 7.28
CA GLY A 69 3.28 -1.54 7.20
C GLY A 69 2.66 -2.59 8.12
N HIS A 70 1.97 -2.19 9.19
CA HIS A 70 1.29 -3.10 10.11
C HIS A 70 0.17 -3.92 9.44
N VAL A 71 -0.35 -3.49 8.28
CA VAL A 71 -1.36 -4.20 7.47
C VAL A 71 -0.78 -5.14 6.42
N CYS A 72 0.50 -5.53 6.58
CA CYS A 72 1.18 -6.43 5.67
C CYS A 72 0.49 -7.78 5.38
N PRO A 73 -0.40 -8.36 6.22
CA PRO A 73 -1.13 -9.57 5.83
C PRO A 73 -1.91 -9.40 4.51
N ALA A 74 -2.52 -8.24 4.27
CA ALA A 74 -3.23 -7.97 3.02
C ALA A 74 -2.28 -7.96 1.83
N TRP A 75 -1.14 -7.28 1.97
CA TRP A 75 -0.15 -7.18 0.92
C TRP A 75 0.52 -8.52 0.61
N TYR A 76 0.83 -9.31 1.63
CA TYR A 76 1.36 -10.66 1.44
C TYR A 76 0.36 -11.56 0.71
N ALA A 77 -0.92 -11.52 1.07
CA ALA A 77 -1.95 -12.27 0.37
C ALA A 77 -2.03 -11.86 -1.12
N VAL A 78 -1.99 -10.55 -1.41
CA VAL A 78 -1.95 -10.02 -2.78
C VAL A 78 -0.72 -10.52 -3.55
N LEU A 79 0.48 -10.42 -2.98
CA LEU A 79 1.72 -10.88 -3.61
C LEU A 79 1.69 -12.39 -3.91
N ALA A 80 1.23 -13.21 -2.96
CA ALA A 80 1.09 -14.65 -3.17
C ALA A 80 0.12 -14.97 -4.31
N ARG A 81 -1.05 -14.30 -4.33
CA ARG A 81 -2.07 -14.49 -5.37
C ARG A 81 -1.66 -13.96 -6.74
N ALA A 82 -0.80 -12.94 -6.77
CA ALA A 82 -0.17 -12.45 -7.99
C ALA A 82 0.95 -13.38 -8.49
N GLY A 83 1.40 -14.35 -7.67
CA GLY A 83 2.37 -15.37 -8.07
C GLY A 83 3.82 -15.02 -7.73
N TYR A 84 4.07 -14.07 -6.82
CA TYR A 84 5.42 -13.78 -6.33
C TYR A 84 6.00 -14.91 -5.46
N PHE A 85 5.13 -15.67 -4.80
CA PHE A 85 5.46 -16.84 -3.99
C PHE A 85 4.22 -17.74 -3.75
N PRO A 86 4.39 -18.99 -3.29
CA PRO A 86 3.28 -19.91 -3.06
C PRO A 86 2.29 -19.44 -1.98
N VAL A 87 0.99 -19.66 -2.22
CA VAL A 87 -0.10 -19.25 -1.30
C VAL A 87 0.00 -19.96 0.04
N GLU A 88 0.54 -21.18 0.07
CA GLU A 88 0.71 -21.98 1.28
C GLU A 88 1.67 -21.32 2.28
N GLU A 89 2.62 -20.52 1.79
CA GLU A 89 3.58 -19.81 2.63
C GLU A 89 2.91 -18.76 3.51
N LEU A 90 1.72 -18.26 3.14
CA LEU A 90 0.96 -17.28 3.93
C LEU A 90 0.74 -17.73 5.38
N LEU A 91 0.58 -19.04 5.61
CA LEU A 91 0.39 -19.62 6.94
C LEU A 91 1.65 -19.56 7.83
N THR A 92 2.78 -19.15 7.28
CA THR A 92 4.04 -18.95 8.02
C THR A 92 4.18 -17.55 8.60
N LEU A 93 3.19 -16.65 8.40
CA LEU A 93 3.19 -15.28 8.94
C LEU A 93 3.68 -15.25 10.40
N ARG A 94 4.67 -14.40 10.67
CA ARG A 94 5.27 -14.15 12.00
C ARG A 94 5.96 -15.35 12.67
N GLN A 95 6.08 -16.50 12.00
CA GLN A 95 6.85 -17.62 12.53
C GLN A 95 8.35 -17.33 12.49
N LEU A 96 9.12 -17.91 13.41
CA LEU A 96 10.57 -17.76 13.41
C LEU A 96 11.16 -18.31 12.09
N GLY A 97 12.02 -17.53 11.44
CA GLY A 97 12.69 -17.93 10.20
C GLY A 97 11.89 -17.71 8.91
N THR A 98 10.62 -17.34 8.98
CA THR A 98 9.84 -16.95 7.79
C THR A 98 10.36 -15.64 7.18
N ARG A 99 10.08 -15.42 5.90
CA ARG A 99 10.22 -14.10 5.27
C ARG A 99 8.95 -13.23 5.39
N LEU A 100 7.80 -13.81 5.79
CA LEU A 100 6.55 -13.10 6.09
C LEU A 100 6.55 -12.53 7.51
N GLN A 101 7.28 -11.44 7.71
CA GLN A 101 7.46 -10.79 9.01
C GLN A 101 6.21 -10.04 9.49
N GLY A 102 6.18 -9.63 10.76
CA GLY A 102 5.05 -8.88 11.33
C GLY A 102 4.85 -7.47 10.77
N HIS A 103 5.85 -6.97 10.04
CA HIS A 103 5.86 -5.78 9.18
C HIS A 103 6.77 -6.08 7.97
N PRO A 104 6.59 -5.42 6.80
CA PRO A 104 7.42 -5.66 5.62
C PRO A 104 8.91 -5.46 5.92
N CYS A 105 9.73 -6.40 5.46
CA CYS A 105 11.16 -6.39 5.74
C CYS A 105 11.94 -6.79 4.49
N LYS A 106 12.53 -5.80 3.80
CA LYS A 106 13.28 -6.01 2.56
C LYS A 106 14.42 -7.01 2.73
N SER A 107 15.12 -6.93 3.86
CA SER A 107 16.28 -7.79 4.15
C SER A 107 15.93 -9.28 4.32
N LYS A 108 14.65 -9.63 4.42
CA LYS A 108 14.20 -11.05 4.43
C LYS A 108 14.00 -11.65 3.05
N GLY A 109 14.19 -10.87 1.98
CA GLY A 109 14.20 -11.39 0.61
C GLY A 109 12.83 -11.88 0.12
N LEU A 110 11.73 -11.31 0.61
CA LEU A 110 10.41 -11.55 0.04
C LEU A 110 10.29 -10.81 -1.30
N PRO A 111 10.05 -11.51 -2.43
CA PRO A 111 9.85 -10.87 -3.73
C PRO A 111 8.68 -9.88 -3.71
N GLY A 112 8.83 -8.75 -4.39
CA GLY A 112 7.82 -7.68 -4.45
C GLY A 112 7.84 -6.70 -3.28
N VAL A 113 8.55 -7.00 -2.18
CA VAL A 113 8.79 -6.00 -1.11
C VAL A 113 9.94 -5.10 -1.52
N GLU A 114 9.68 -3.82 -1.74
CA GLU A 114 10.71 -2.84 -2.13
C GLU A 114 11.51 -2.33 -0.94
N VAL A 115 10.83 -2.05 0.18
CA VAL A 115 11.40 -1.42 1.37
C VAL A 115 10.85 -2.01 2.65
N SER A 116 11.60 -1.87 3.74
CA SER A 116 11.10 -2.20 5.08
C SER A 116 10.25 -1.05 5.61
N THR A 117 9.05 -1.35 6.11
CA THR A 117 8.15 -0.36 6.74
C THR A 117 7.65 -0.89 8.08
N GLY A 118 7.02 -0.04 8.89
CA GLY A 118 6.50 -0.40 10.22
C GLY A 118 6.59 0.76 11.21
N SER A 119 7.62 1.59 11.07
CA SER A 119 7.57 2.96 11.59
C SER A 119 6.70 3.77 10.63
N LEU A 120 5.56 4.25 11.12
CA LEU A 120 4.63 5.04 10.32
C LEU A 120 5.29 6.31 9.78
N GLY A 121 4.76 6.81 8.67
CA GLY A 121 5.16 8.04 8.00
C GLY A 121 6.36 7.91 7.07
N GLN A 122 7.21 6.90 7.26
CA GLN A 122 8.46 6.78 6.50
C GLN A 122 8.27 6.35 5.04
N GLY A 123 7.21 5.58 4.74
CA GLY A 123 7.02 4.99 3.43
C GLY A 123 6.83 6.03 2.32
N LEU A 124 6.07 7.10 2.59
CA LEU A 124 5.89 8.19 1.61
C LEU A 124 7.19 8.95 1.33
N SER A 125 8.00 9.24 2.35
CA SER A 125 9.31 9.88 2.15
C SER A 125 10.22 9.04 1.27
N ILE A 126 10.21 7.71 1.43
CA ILE A 126 10.97 6.80 0.56
C ILE A 126 10.37 6.80 -0.86
N GLY A 127 9.04 6.76 -0.99
CA GLY A 127 8.36 6.85 -2.28
C GLY A 127 8.71 8.12 -3.06
N VAL A 128 8.81 9.26 -2.38
CA VAL A 128 9.31 10.52 -2.95
C VAL A 128 10.72 10.36 -3.49
N GLY A 129 11.63 9.73 -2.75
CA GLY A 129 12.99 9.48 -3.20
C GLY A 129 13.06 8.59 -4.44
N ILE A 130 12.27 7.52 -4.48
CA ILE A 130 12.20 6.62 -5.65
C ILE A 130 11.64 7.36 -6.86
N ALA A 131 10.51 8.06 -6.70
CA ALA A 131 9.86 8.82 -7.77
C ALA A 131 10.79 9.90 -8.35
N LEU A 132 11.50 10.62 -7.48
CA LEU A 132 12.49 11.62 -7.88
C LEU A 132 13.64 11.00 -8.70
N GLY A 133 14.19 9.87 -8.24
CA GLY A 133 15.25 9.16 -8.96
C GLY A 133 14.81 8.69 -10.34
N LEU A 134 13.63 8.06 -10.44
CA LEU A 134 13.06 7.62 -11.71
C LEU A 134 12.84 8.78 -12.69
N LYS A 135 12.35 9.92 -12.18
CA LYS A 135 12.12 11.12 -12.98
C LYS A 135 13.42 11.72 -13.50
N LEU A 136 14.47 11.76 -12.67
CA LEU A 136 15.80 12.20 -13.08
C LEU A 136 16.41 11.30 -14.16
N ASP A 137 16.17 9.99 -14.07
CA ASP A 137 16.61 9.00 -15.06
C ASP A 137 15.74 8.98 -16.34
N GLY A 138 14.67 9.78 -16.41
CA GLY A 138 13.72 9.77 -17.54
C GLY A 138 12.95 8.47 -17.69
N LYS A 139 12.81 7.70 -16.60
CA LYS A 139 12.13 6.40 -16.58
C LYS A 139 10.60 6.58 -16.46
N PRO A 140 9.80 5.78 -17.18
CA PRO A 140 8.34 5.93 -17.20
C PRO A 140 7.64 5.28 -15.99
N ASN A 141 8.39 4.62 -15.11
CA ASN A 141 7.85 3.89 -13.97
C ASN A 141 7.06 4.79 -13.02
N ARG A 142 5.99 4.25 -12.44
CA ARG A 142 5.18 4.90 -11.41
C ARG A 142 5.52 4.34 -10.02
N VAL A 143 5.28 5.16 -9.00
CA VAL A 143 5.44 4.79 -7.59
C VAL A 143 4.10 4.94 -6.89
N TYR A 144 3.61 3.86 -6.30
CA TYR A 144 2.39 3.83 -5.52
C TYR A 144 2.72 3.67 -4.04
N VAL A 145 2.18 4.54 -3.21
CA VAL A 145 2.34 4.48 -1.75
C VAL A 145 0.97 4.44 -1.09
N VAL A 146 0.71 3.41 -0.30
CA VAL A 146 -0.52 3.33 0.50
C VAL A 146 -0.22 3.68 1.96
N ASN A 147 -0.94 4.69 2.46
CA ASN A 147 -0.81 5.26 3.79
C ASN A 147 -2.10 5.04 4.59
N GLY A 148 -2.01 5.05 5.92
CA GLY A 148 -3.18 5.12 6.79
C GLY A 148 -3.56 6.56 7.10
N ASP A 149 -4.84 6.87 7.25
CA ASP A 149 -5.30 8.17 7.75
C ASP A 149 -4.69 8.57 9.10
N GLY A 150 -4.66 7.68 10.09
CA GLY A 150 -3.97 7.95 11.37
C GLY A 150 -2.44 8.05 11.24
N GLU A 151 -1.85 7.54 10.16
CA GLU A 151 -0.42 7.73 9.87
C GLU A 151 -0.10 9.16 9.40
N LEU A 152 -1.08 9.89 8.87
CA LEU A 152 -0.90 11.29 8.46
C LEU A 152 -0.73 12.25 9.65
N ASP A 153 -0.89 11.79 10.90
CA ASP A 153 -0.53 12.56 12.09
C ASP A 153 0.98 12.80 12.19
N GLU A 154 1.79 11.94 11.55
CA GLU A 154 3.24 12.07 11.55
C GLU A 154 3.71 13.28 10.73
N GLY A 155 4.57 14.12 11.33
CA GLY A 155 5.07 15.32 10.66
C GLY A 155 5.85 15.04 9.38
N ASN A 156 6.56 13.90 9.32
CA ASN A 156 7.35 13.52 8.15
C ASN A 156 6.51 13.22 6.89
N ILE A 157 5.24 12.83 7.06
CA ILE A 157 4.30 12.71 5.93
C ILE A 157 4.13 14.07 5.26
N TRP A 158 3.94 15.13 6.03
CA TRP A 158 3.75 16.48 5.50
C TRP A 158 5.02 17.05 4.86
N GLU A 159 6.20 16.70 5.36
CA GLU A 159 7.48 16.98 4.70
C GLU A 159 7.56 16.29 3.32
N ALA A 160 7.15 15.02 3.24
CA ALA A 160 7.14 14.27 1.99
C ALA A 160 6.11 14.80 0.99
N ILE A 161 4.90 15.12 1.45
CA ILE A 161 3.84 15.76 0.64
C ILE A 161 4.34 17.09 0.07
N MET A 162 5.01 17.92 0.89
CA MET A 162 5.63 19.17 0.45
C MET A 162 6.71 18.97 -0.60
N ALA A 163 7.62 18.03 -0.37
CA ALA A 163 8.69 17.73 -1.31
C ALA A 163 8.14 17.24 -2.66
N ALA A 164 7.16 16.32 -2.65
CA ALA A 164 6.55 15.81 -3.87
C ALA A 164 5.92 16.91 -4.73
N GLY A 165 5.16 17.82 -4.10
CA GLY A 165 4.56 18.97 -4.78
C GLY A 165 5.62 19.92 -5.33
N HIS A 166 6.66 20.24 -4.55
CA HIS A 166 7.78 21.09 -4.97
C HIS A 166 8.51 20.52 -6.20
N TYR A 167 8.85 19.23 -6.17
CA TYR A 167 9.57 18.56 -7.25
C TYR A 167 8.67 18.10 -8.40
N LYS A 168 7.36 18.38 -8.33
CA LYS A 168 6.36 18.04 -9.37
C LYS A 168 6.42 16.55 -9.72
N LEU A 169 6.38 15.67 -8.72
CA LEU A 169 6.49 14.22 -8.91
C LEU A 169 5.16 13.63 -9.44
N ASP A 170 4.89 13.87 -10.71
CA ASP A 170 3.74 13.35 -11.48
C ASP A 170 3.75 11.82 -11.68
N ASN A 171 4.86 11.16 -11.35
CA ASN A 171 4.99 9.71 -11.31
C ASN A 171 4.77 9.09 -9.92
N LEU A 172 4.38 9.88 -8.91
CA LEU A 172 4.05 9.42 -7.56
C LEU A 172 2.53 9.47 -7.32
N CYS A 173 1.96 8.35 -6.89
CA CYS A 173 0.58 8.23 -6.44
C CYS A 173 0.57 7.88 -4.95
N SER A 174 -0.01 8.77 -4.12
CA SER A 174 -0.19 8.56 -2.69
C SER A 174 -1.66 8.26 -2.42
N ILE A 175 -1.94 7.08 -1.89
CA ILE A 175 -3.29 6.60 -1.59
C ILE A 175 -3.46 6.63 -0.07
N VAL A 176 -4.52 7.25 0.41
CA VAL A 176 -4.86 7.29 1.84
C VAL A 176 -6.02 6.32 2.07
N ASP A 177 -5.76 5.23 2.80
CA ASP A 177 -6.80 4.36 3.34
C ASP A 177 -7.48 5.08 4.51
N ASN A 178 -8.48 5.89 4.16
CA ASN A 178 -9.28 6.72 5.07
C ASN A 178 -10.46 5.92 5.64
N ASN A 179 -10.18 5.11 6.66
CA ASN A 179 -11.16 4.27 7.36
C ASN A 179 -11.68 4.92 8.66
N ASN A 180 -11.25 6.15 8.95
CA ASN A 180 -11.67 7.01 10.04
C ASN A 180 -11.36 6.46 11.46
N LEU A 181 -10.39 5.55 11.59
CA LEU A 181 -10.06 4.87 12.85
C LEU A 181 -8.54 4.76 13.08
N GLN A 182 -8.14 4.92 14.34
CA GLN A 182 -6.80 4.60 14.84
C GLN A 182 -6.89 3.76 16.12
N ILE A 183 -5.75 3.50 16.76
CA ILE A 183 -5.68 2.60 17.93
C ILE A 183 -6.61 3.08 19.06
N ASP A 184 -6.57 4.37 19.37
CA ASP A 184 -7.26 4.93 20.55
C ASP A 184 -8.67 5.48 20.25
N GLY A 185 -9.18 5.36 19.02
CA GLY A 185 -10.53 5.81 18.68
C GLY A 185 -10.71 6.23 17.22
N PHE A 186 -11.79 6.98 16.96
CA PHE A 186 -12.01 7.61 15.66
C PHE A 186 -10.99 8.73 15.44
N LEU A 187 -10.56 8.91 14.19
CA LEU A 187 -9.57 9.92 13.81
C LEU A 187 -9.92 11.32 14.38
N PRO A 188 -11.16 11.84 14.27
CA PRO A 188 -11.49 13.19 14.77
C PRO A 188 -11.46 13.32 16.29
N ASP A 189 -11.64 12.21 17.01
CA ASP A 189 -11.65 12.19 18.47
C ASP A 189 -10.24 12.14 19.06
N VAL A 190 -9.28 11.54 18.32
CA VAL A 190 -7.88 11.45 18.76
C VAL A 190 -7.04 12.61 18.20
N MET A 191 -7.02 12.80 16.88
CA MET A 191 -6.34 13.90 16.20
C MET A 191 -7.00 14.20 14.84
N ASN A 192 -7.80 15.26 14.80
CA ASN A 192 -8.60 15.57 13.62
C ASN A 192 -7.76 16.17 12.46
N LEU A 193 -7.66 15.42 11.36
CA LEU A 193 -7.00 15.84 10.13
C LEU A 193 -7.94 16.40 9.04
N TYR A 194 -9.25 16.37 9.23
CA TYR A 194 -10.18 16.84 8.20
C TYR A 194 -10.23 18.38 8.11
N PRO A 195 -10.47 18.95 6.91
CA PRO A 195 -10.62 18.29 5.61
C PRO A 195 -9.26 17.87 4.99
N LEU A 196 -9.13 16.59 4.62
CA LEU A 196 -7.88 16.05 4.05
C LEU A 196 -7.59 16.59 2.65
N LYS A 197 -8.62 16.71 1.81
CA LYS A 197 -8.49 17.21 0.43
C LYS A 197 -7.82 18.58 0.39
N ASP A 198 -8.37 19.54 1.12
CA ASP A 198 -7.86 20.92 1.17
C ASP A 198 -6.40 20.97 1.63
N LYS A 199 -6.02 20.10 2.58
CA LYS A 199 -4.62 20.00 3.04
C LYS A 199 -3.70 19.50 1.93
N TYR A 200 -4.05 18.45 1.20
CA TYR A 200 -3.23 17.97 0.08
C TYR A 200 -3.15 19.00 -1.06
N GLU A 201 -4.29 19.61 -1.43
CA GLU A 201 -4.35 20.63 -2.48
C GLU A 201 -3.49 21.86 -2.13
N ALA A 202 -3.47 22.27 -0.85
CA ALA A 202 -2.59 23.35 -0.37
C ALA A 202 -1.09 23.04 -0.55
N PHE A 203 -0.71 21.77 -0.64
CA PHE A 203 0.65 21.33 -0.93
C PHE A 203 0.87 20.96 -2.41
N ASN A 204 -0.01 21.42 -3.31
CA ASN A 204 0.06 21.26 -4.77
C ASN A 204 -0.14 19.82 -5.27
N TRP A 205 -0.94 19.01 -4.56
CA TRP A 205 -1.37 17.70 -5.05
C TRP A 205 -2.68 17.78 -5.82
N HIS A 206 -2.81 16.94 -6.85
CA HIS A 206 -4.11 16.61 -7.42
C HIS A 206 -4.79 15.56 -6.53
N VAL A 207 -5.99 15.85 -6.05
CA VAL A 207 -6.72 14.97 -5.12
C VAL A 207 -7.96 14.43 -5.80
N VAL A 208 -8.12 13.11 -5.77
CA VAL A 208 -9.32 12.40 -6.21
C VAL A 208 -9.88 11.63 -5.03
N GLU A 209 -11.18 11.81 -4.78
CA GLU A 209 -11.93 11.02 -3.81
C GLU A 209 -12.58 9.84 -4.55
N CYS A 210 -12.54 8.66 -3.93
CA CYS A 210 -13.16 7.44 -4.46
C CYS A 210 -13.69 6.57 -3.32
N ASP A 211 -14.66 5.71 -3.64
CA ASP A 211 -15.04 4.58 -2.81
C ASP A 211 -13.93 3.52 -2.85
N GLY A 212 -13.16 3.43 -1.75
CA GLY A 212 -12.08 2.46 -1.59
C GLY A 212 -12.52 0.99 -1.58
N HIS A 213 -13.82 0.71 -1.72
CA HIS A 213 -14.39 -0.63 -1.84
C HIS A 213 -15.04 -0.92 -3.20
N ASP A 214 -15.02 0.04 -4.14
CA ASP A 214 -15.46 -0.18 -5.51
C ASP A 214 -14.27 -0.19 -6.48
N PRO A 215 -13.86 -1.36 -7.00
CA PRO A 215 -12.76 -1.43 -7.97
C PRO A 215 -12.96 -0.55 -9.21
N ALA A 216 -14.20 -0.34 -9.66
CA ALA A 216 -14.46 0.53 -10.80
C ALA A 216 -14.14 2.00 -10.48
N ASP A 217 -14.43 2.44 -9.26
CA ASP A 217 -14.17 3.80 -8.80
C ASP A 217 -12.68 4.03 -8.50
N ILE A 218 -11.99 2.99 -7.99
CA ILE A 218 -10.53 2.99 -7.81
C ILE A 218 -9.80 3.07 -9.16
N ILE A 219 -10.25 2.35 -10.19
CA ILE A 219 -9.65 2.40 -11.54
C ILE A 219 -9.85 3.78 -12.19
N ARG A 220 -11.00 4.42 -11.95
CA ARG A 220 -11.30 5.76 -12.48
C ARG A 220 -10.38 6.82 -11.86
N ALA A 221 -10.04 6.65 -10.58
CA ALA A 221 -9.31 7.64 -9.79
C ALA A 221 -7.82 7.68 -10.15
#